data_AF-I2K7R6-F1
#
_entry.id   AF-I2K7R6-F1
#
_cell.length_a   1.000
_cell.length_b   1.000
_cell.length_c   1.000
_cell.angle_alpha   90.00
_cell.angle_beta   90.00
_cell.angle_gamma   90.00
#
_symmetry.space_group_name_H-M   'P 1'
#
loop_
_entity.id
_entity.type
_entity.pdbx_description
1 polymer ?
#
loop_
_entity_poly.entity_id
_entity_poly.type
_entity_poly.pdbx_seq_one_letter_code
_entity_poly.pdbx_strand_id
1 'polypeptide(L)' 'MLNWVGYKLVEIYTQYTYEKRWQKTSEKDALRMIAEEMPETDPESTLKYIISQIEKGKIITLGECRFSSKPI' A
#
# COMPACT_ATOMS: atom_id res chain seq x y z
N MET A 1 4.42 24.18 18.87
CA MET A 1 4.79 22.87 19.44
C MET A 1 4.51 21.84 18.36
N LEU A 2 5.53 21.42 17.60
CA LEU A 2 5.42 20.42 16.53
C LEU A 2 6.16 19.18 17.03
N ASN A 3 5.43 18.09 17.30
CA ASN A 3 6.03 16.81 17.63
C ASN A 3 6.52 16.16 16.32
N TRP A 4 7.84 16.11 16.18
CA TRP A 4 8.57 15.39 15.14
C TRP A 4 8.67 13.91 15.55
N VAL A 5 7.59 13.14 15.38
CA VAL A 5 7.70 11.68 15.29
C VAL A 5 7.64 11.35 13.81
N GLY A 6 8.77 10.93 13.24
CA GLY A 6 9.05 10.90 11.80
C GLY A 6 8.21 9.92 11.00
N TYR A 7 6.94 10.27 10.74
CA TYR A 7 6.17 9.63 9.68
C TYR A 7 6.53 10.31 8.36
N LYS A 8 7.39 9.66 7.58
CA LYS A 8 7.46 9.95 6.15
C LYS A 8 6.05 9.69 5.61
N LEU A 9 5.42 10.72 5.05
CA LEU A 9 4.12 10.56 4.37
C LEU A 9 4.39 9.78 3.07
N VAL A 10 4.19 8.46 3.14
CA VAL A 10 4.31 7.58 1.99
C VAL A 10 3.02 7.67 1.20
N GLU A 11 3.11 8.13 -0.05
CA GLU A 11 1.98 8.02 -0.97
C GLU A 11 1.82 6.56 -1.40
N ILE A 12 0.61 6.03 -1.31
CA ILE A 12 0.29 4.67 -1.73
C ILE A 12 -0.38 4.77 -3.10
N TYR A 13 0.14 4.02 -4.05
CA TYR A 13 -0.49 3.78 -5.34
C TYR A 13 -0.82 2.31 -5.46
N THR A 14 -2.01 2.00 -5.95
CA THR A 14 -2.42 0.62 -6.24
C THR A 14 -2.83 0.44 -7.70
N GLN A 15 -2.72 -0.80 -8.17
CA GLN A 15 -3.16 -1.24 -9.48
C GLN A 15 -3.64 -2.69 -9.36
N TYR A 16 -4.87 -2.99 -9.79
CA TYR A 16 -5.26 -4.38 -10.02
C TYR A 16 -4.55 -4.93 -11.26
N THR A 17 -4.21 -6.21 -11.28
CA THR A 17 -3.40 -6.84 -12.35
C THR A 17 -4.10 -6.79 -13.72
N TYR A 18 -5.44 -6.76 -13.75
CA TYR A 18 -6.23 -6.57 -14.96
C TYR A 18 -6.37 -5.10 -15.39
N GLU A 19 -6.06 -4.14 -14.50
CA GLU A 19 -6.06 -2.72 -14.81
C GLU A 19 -4.69 -2.26 -15.32
N LYS A 20 -4.70 -1.29 -16.22
CA LYS A 20 -3.47 -0.72 -16.79
C LYS A 20 -3.02 0.57 -16.12
N ARG A 21 -3.72 1.02 -15.07
CA ARG A 21 -3.49 2.33 -14.45
C ARG A 21 -3.20 2.18 -12.97
N TRP A 22 -2.22 2.94 -12.51
CA TRP A 22 -1.98 3.13 -11.08
C TRP A 22 -2.86 4.28 -10.59
N GLN A 23 -3.52 4.07 -9.47
CA GLN A 23 -4.33 5.09 -8.81
C GLN A 23 -3.78 5.40 -7.43
N LYS A 24 -3.90 6.66 -7.03
CA LYS A 24 -3.55 7.07 -5.67
C LYS A 24 -4.60 6.50 -4.71
N THR A 25 -4.13 5.86 -3.65
CA THR A 25 -4.96 5.06 -2.76
C THR A 25 -4.77 5.55 -1.33
N SER A 26 -5.89 5.71 -0.62
CA SER A 26 -5.86 6.08 0.79
C SER A 26 -5.42 4.89 1.65
N GLU A 27 -4.92 5.14 2.86
CA GLU A 27 -4.58 4.08 3.80
C GLU A 27 -5.80 3.19 4.12
N LYS A 28 -6.97 3.81 4.30
CA LYS A 28 -8.25 3.12 4.53
C LYS A 28 -8.61 2.18 3.38
N ASP A 29 -8.45 2.64 2.14
CA ASP A 29 -8.74 1.82 0.97
C ASP A 29 -7.71 0.70 0.82
N ALA A 30 -6.43 0.97 1.08
CA ALA A 30 -5.38 -0.04 1.06
C ALA A 30 -5.65 -1.15 2.09
N LEU A 31 -6.07 -0.81 3.32
CA LEU A 31 -6.49 -1.79 4.33
C LEU A 31 -7.67 -2.63 3.86
N ARG A 32 -8.68 -2.01 3.24
CA ARG A 32 -9.83 -2.72 2.68
C ARG A 32 -9.40 -3.70 1.58
N MET A 33 -8.55 -3.26 0.66
CA MET A 33 -8.01 -4.10 -0.42
C MET A 33 -7.23 -5.30 0.15
N ILE A 34 -6.39 -5.07 1.17
CA ILE A 34 -5.63 -6.15 1.82
C ILE A 34 -6.57 -7.16 2.49
N ALA A 35 -7.61 -6.70 3.20
CA ALA A 35 -8.58 -7.58 3.84
C ALA A 35 -9.40 -8.39 2.84
N GLU A 36 -9.70 -7.82 1.66
CA GLU A 36 -10.41 -8.49 0.57
C GLU A 36 -9.55 -9.57 -0.10
N GLU A 37 -8.28 -9.27 -0.37
CA GLU A 37 -7.36 -10.18 -1.06
C GLU A 37 -6.70 -11.23 -0.13
N MET A 38 -6.53 -10.92 1.16
CA MET A 38 -5.91 -11.79 2.18
C MET A 38 -6.74 -11.80 3.48
N PRO A 39 -7.95 -12.38 3.48
CA PRO A 39 -8.89 -12.34 4.60
C PRO A 39 -8.40 -13.05 5.87
N GLU A 40 -7.38 -13.90 5.76
CA GLU A 40 -6.77 -14.66 6.86
C GLU A 40 -5.60 -13.93 7.54
N THR A 41 -5.26 -12.71 7.09
CA THR A 41 -4.15 -11.93 7.64
C THR A 41 -4.62 -10.67 8.36
N ASP A 42 -3.79 -10.14 9.25
CA ASP A 42 -4.00 -8.82 9.87
C ASP A 42 -3.69 -7.70 8.85
N PRO A 43 -4.69 -6.93 8.38
CA PRO A 43 -4.47 -5.95 7.31
C PRO A 43 -3.51 -4.83 7.72
N GLU A 44 -3.50 -4.43 9.00
CA GLU A 44 -2.63 -3.35 9.49
C GLU A 44 -1.15 -3.75 9.45
N SER A 45 -0.81 -4.95 9.95
CA SER A 45 0.56 -5.46 9.92
C SER A 45 1.04 -5.71 8.49
N THR A 46 0.16 -6.22 7.63
CA THR A 46 0.44 -6.39 6.20
C THR A 46 0.67 -5.05 5.50
N LEU A 47 -0.15 -4.03 5.79
CA LEU A 47 0.05 -2.70 5.23
C LEU A 47 1.37 -2.07 5.70
N LYS A 48 1.72 -2.20 6.99
CA LYS A 48 3.02 -1.74 7.51
C LYS A 48 4.19 -2.39 6.76
N TYR A 49 4.11 -3.70 6.50
CA TYR A 49 5.09 -4.39 5.68
C TYR A 49 5.15 -3.80 4.27
N ILE A 50 4.01 -3.66 3.59
CA ILE A 50 3.93 -3.10 2.23
C ILE A 50 4.58 -1.72 2.17
N ILE A 51 4.20 -0.81 3.07
CA ILE A 51 4.75 0.54 3.18
C ILE A 51 6.28 0.49 3.31
N SER A 52 6.81 -0.34 4.22
CA SER A 52 8.26 -0.49 4.44
C SER A 52 9.04 -0.97 3.20
N GLN A 53 8.37 -1.64 2.26
CA GLN A 53 8.97 -2.13 1.03
C GLN A 53 8.81 -1.14 -0.12
N ILE A 54 7.63 -0.55 -0.31
CA ILE A 54 7.40 0.42 -1.40
C ILE A 54 8.20 1.69 -1.18
N GLU A 55 8.47 2.09 0.07
CA GLU A 55 9.39 3.19 0.40
C GLU A 55 10.81 2.97 -0.13
N LYS A 56 11.20 1.71 -0.34
CA LYS A 56 12.50 1.32 -0.90
C LYS A 56 12.46 1.23 -2.43
N GLY A 57 11.37 1.67 -3.06
CA GLY A 57 11.16 1.62 -4.50
C GLY A 57 10.74 0.25 -5.04
N LYS A 58 10.32 -0.68 -4.17
CA LYS A 58 9.79 -1.98 -4.60
C LYS A 58 8.33 -1.86 -5.06
N ILE A 59 7.92 -2.80 -5.92
CA ILE A 59 6.52 -3.11 -6.19
C ILE A 59 6.16 -4.36 -5.40
N ILE A 60 5.09 -4.30 -4.61
CA ILE A 60 4.58 -5.47 -3.88
C ILE A 60 3.30 -5.96 -4.55
N THR A 61 3.21 -7.26 -4.80
CA THR A 61 2.00 -7.92 -5.30
C THR A 61 1.36 -8.70 -4.17
N LEU A 62 0.07 -8.52 -3.98
CA LEU A 62 -0.76 -9.19 -2.99
C LEU A 62 -2.04 -9.63 -3.72
N GLY A 63 -2.20 -10.95 -3.91
CA GLY A 63 -3.23 -11.49 -4.79
C GLY A 63 -3.14 -10.91 -6.20
N GLU A 64 -4.23 -10.29 -6.67
CA GLU A 64 -4.27 -9.58 -7.95
C GLU A 64 -3.91 -8.09 -7.83
N CYS A 65 -3.68 -7.57 -6.62
CA CYS A 65 -3.36 -6.17 -6.39
C CYS A 65 -1.85 -5.91 -6.33
N ARG A 66 -1.41 -4.78 -6.87
CA ARG A 66 -0.03 -4.29 -6.79
C ARG A 66 0.03 -2.95 -6.05
N PHE A 67 1.10 -2.75 -5.28
CA PHE A 67 1.36 -1.57 -4.47
C PHE A 67 2.71 -0.93 -4.84
N SER A 68 2.75 0.40 -4.89
CA SER A 68 3.93 1.21 -5.21
C SER A 68 3.89 2.55 -4.47
N SER A 69 5.05 3.17 -4.26
CA SER A 69 5.15 4.52 -3.66
C SER A 69 5.07 5.66 -4.69
N LYS A 70 4.88 5.33 -5.97
CA LYS A 70 4.75 6.28 -7.08
C LYS A 70 3.88 5.69 -8.18
N PRO A 71 3.23 6.52 -9.02
CA PRO A 71 2.62 6.02 -10.24
C PRO A 71 3.71 5.49 -11.18
N ILE A 72 3.41 4.40 -11.88
CA ILE A 72 4.28 3.76 -12.88
C ILE A 72 3.55 3.78 -14.22
#